data_AF-D0A885-F1
#
_entry.id   AF-D0A885-F1
#
_cell.length_a   1.000
_cell.length_b   1.000
_cell.length_c   1.000
_cell.angle_alpha   90.00
_cell.angle_beta   90.00
_cell.angle_gamma   90.00
#
_symmetry.space_group_name_H-M   'P 1'
#
loop_
_entity.id
_entity.type
_entity.pdbx_description
1 polymer ?
#
loop_
_entity_poly.entity_id
_entity_poly.type
_entity_poly.pdbx_seq_one_letter_code
_entity_poly.pdbx_strand_id
1 'polypeptide(L)'
;MLGANLGINFHTDDDHGDHGDHEGHEGHDMGGCAPAAGSYSMGLHIAAIFILLIASFLGTILPIAGNYVPRFKLPPFLIVVSKCISTGVVMSVAVLTLLNHSLHSFMEKCIPHGLSMEVYSAFGLLFMLISALLMHSFDSAMDLLLEGWAVRKEEEKLADGAPQVADSVPTAAALPPTQCGMKRCTAQPGVSCETNGCCQSSPGPAYGATGCCGSRGEAAALLTGARRVMALALMEFGLVVHSIFLGLSVGIASDSRTKVLLVALSFHQFFEGLALGARLAEASLKAKLELFLAILFSISVPVGTAIGAVTMRDGGKSITGSSYATMSAIVNAIGAGILLYIGFVLLLVDFPTDLRIYAGVGTPNRFVRRIAMFVALWVGFGVMALLSKWH
;
A
#
# COMPACT_ATOMS: atom_id res chain seq x y z
N MET A 1 34.07 36.74 -24.47
CA MET A 1 34.91 37.55 -25.40
C MET A 1 36.35 37.21 -25.07
N LEU A 2 37.22 36.61 -25.89
CA LEU A 2 37.28 36.17 -27.28
C LEU A 2 37.65 34.66 -27.26
N GLY A 3 37.30 33.77 -28.19
CA GLY A 3 37.07 33.94 -29.62
C GLY A 3 38.32 33.49 -30.40
N ALA A 4 38.44 32.19 -30.70
CA ALA A 4 39.36 31.69 -31.71
C ALA A 4 38.62 30.66 -32.58
N ASN A 5 38.21 31.16 -33.74
CA ASN A 5 37.58 30.47 -34.86
C ASN A 5 38.70 29.80 -35.68
N LEU A 6 38.59 28.51 -35.97
CA LEU A 6 39.20 27.94 -37.18
C LEU A 6 38.12 27.12 -37.88
N GLY A 7 37.48 27.77 -38.86
CA GLY A 7 36.67 27.09 -39.85
C GLY A 7 37.55 26.47 -40.92
N ILE A 8 37.28 25.21 -41.23
CA ILE A 8 37.61 24.62 -42.53
C ILE A 8 36.31 23.95 -43.00
N ASN A 9 35.65 24.59 -43.94
CA ASN A 9 34.60 24.00 -44.77
C ASN A 9 35.26 23.73 -46.12
N PHE A 10 35.18 22.50 -46.67
CA PHE A 10 34.91 22.30 -48.09
C PHE A 10 34.58 20.83 -48.41
N HIS A 11 33.53 20.70 -49.24
CA HIS A 11 33.10 19.59 -50.09
C HIS A 11 32.29 18.42 -49.52
N THR A 12 31.00 18.51 -49.87
CA THR A 12 30.07 17.43 -50.20
C THR A 12 30.63 16.50 -51.28
N ASP A 13 30.54 15.19 -51.06
CA ASP A 13 30.28 14.20 -52.09
C ASP A 13 29.41 13.10 -51.48
N ASP A 14 28.28 12.84 -52.12
CA ASP A 14 27.39 11.72 -51.90
C ASP A 14 28.12 10.41 -52.25
N ASP A 15 28.14 9.42 -51.37
CA ASP A 15 28.06 8.03 -51.83
C ASP A 15 27.52 7.07 -50.76
N HIS A 16 26.67 6.17 -51.24
CA HIS A 16 25.96 5.16 -50.47
C HIS A 16 26.90 4.03 -50.02
N GLY A 17 26.83 3.65 -48.75
CA GLY A 17 27.56 2.51 -48.21
C GLY A 17 26.92 2.01 -46.92
N ASP A 18 25.87 1.20 -47.08
CA ASP A 18 25.21 0.41 -46.04
C ASP A 18 26.22 -0.52 -45.34
N HIS A 19 26.56 -0.19 -44.10
CA HIS A 19 27.24 -1.10 -43.18
C HIS A 19 26.48 -1.09 -41.86
N GLY A 20 25.72 -2.16 -41.66
CA GLY A 20 25.04 -2.46 -40.42
C GLY A 20 26.03 -2.84 -39.34
N ASP A 21 26.03 -2.05 -38.28
CA ASP A 21 26.65 -2.40 -37.02
C ASP A 21 25.55 -2.57 -35.97
N HIS A 22 25.30 -3.84 -35.67
CA HIS A 22 24.51 -4.31 -34.55
C HIS A 22 25.19 -3.94 -33.23
N GLU A 23 24.84 -2.79 -32.66
CA GLU A 23 24.89 -2.58 -31.21
C GLU A 23 23.48 -2.22 -30.74
N GLY A 24 22.62 -3.24 -30.75
CA GLY A 24 21.31 -3.17 -30.12
C GLY A 24 21.49 -3.05 -28.62
N HIS A 25 21.41 -1.82 -28.11
CA HIS A 25 21.03 -1.59 -26.73
C HIS A 25 19.79 -2.46 -26.43
N GLU A 26 19.94 -3.47 -25.56
CA GLU A 26 18.83 -4.17 -24.92
C GLU A 26 18.14 -3.18 -23.96
N GLY A 27 17.49 -2.17 -24.54
CA GLY A 27 16.51 -1.35 -23.85
C GLY A 27 15.32 -2.25 -23.55
N HIS A 28 15.03 -2.43 -22.27
CA HIS A 28 13.81 -3.07 -21.80
C HIS A 28 12.62 -2.21 -22.24
N ASP A 29 12.10 -2.53 -23.42
CA ASP A 29 11.04 -1.80 -24.10
C ASP A 29 9.75 -2.01 -23.31
N MET A 30 9.40 -1.15 -22.36
CA MET A 30 8.15 -1.24 -21.59
C MET A 30 6.93 -0.82 -22.45
N GLY A 31 6.90 -1.27 -23.72
CA GLY A 31 5.75 -1.75 -24.46
C GLY A 31 4.44 -0.98 -24.33
N GLY A 32 4.50 0.35 -24.27
CA GLY A 32 3.29 1.18 -24.19
C GLY A 32 2.83 1.70 -25.55
N CYS A 33 3.78 1.93 -26.47
CA CYS A 33 3.55 2.68 -27.71
C CYS A 33 3.30 1.82 -28.93
N ALA A 34 3.80 0.59 -28.95
CA ALA A 34 3.65 -0.34 -30.05
C ALA A 34 3.36 -1.75 -29.52
N PRO A 35 2.61 -2.57 -30.28
CA PRO A 35 2.40 -3.98 -29.93
C PRO A 35 3.74 -4.74 -29.90
N ALA A 36 3.86 -5.69 -28.98
CA ALA A 36 5.07 -6.50 -28.87
C ALA A 36 5.32 -7.32 -30.16
N ALA A 37 6.51 -7.20 -30.73
CA ALA A 37 6.92 -8.02 -31.86
C ALA A 37 7.25 -9.46 -31.38
N GLY A 38 6.62 -10.47 -31.98
CA GLY A 38 6.91 -11.87 -31.69
C GLY A 38 5.72 -12.81 -31.88
N SER A 39 5.93 -14.10 -31.60
CA SER A 39 4.85 -15.08 -31.57
C SER A 39 3.88 -14.77 -30.42
N TYR A 40 2.59 -14.93 -30.69
CA TYR A 40 1.54 -14.71 -29.70
C TYR A 40 0.63 -15.96 -29.63
N SER A 41 0.56 -16.57 -28.45
CA SER A 41 -0.28 -17.73 -28.16
C SER A 41 -1.35 -17.36 -27.15
N MET A 42 -2.62 -17.49 -27.57
CA MET A 42 -3.77 -17.30 -26.67
C MET A 42 -3.73 -18.27 -25.48
N GLY A 43 -3.21 -19.49 -25.68
CA GLY A 43 -3.14 -20.50 -24.62
C GLY A 43 -2.21 -20.08 -23.48
N LEU A 44 -1.07 -19.46 -23.79
CA LEU A 44 -0.12 -18.99 -22.78
C LEU A 44 -0.73 -17.86 -21.92
N HIS A 45 -1.41 -16.92 -22.56
CA HIS A 45 -2.05 -15.79 -21.87
C HIS A 45 -3.24 -16.26 -21.02
N ILE A 46 -4.01 -17.25 -21.48
CA ILE A 46 -5.05 -17.89 -20.66
C ILE A 46 -4.44 -18.59 -19.45
N ALA A 47 -3.33 -19.32 -19.61
CA ALA A 47 -2.62 -19.94 -18.49
C ALA A 47 -2.11 -18.90 -17.48
N ALA A 48 -1.59 -17.77 -17.97
CA ALA A 48 -1.11 -16.66 -17.14
C ALA A 48 -2.21 -16.11 -16.21
N ILE A 49 -3.45 -15.98 -16.69
CA ILE A 49 -4.61 -15.55 -15.89
C ILE A 49 -4.77 -16.43 -14.64
N PHE A 50 -4.76 -17.76 -14.80
CA PHE A 50 -4.95 -18.68 -13.69
C PHE A 50 -3.75 -18.71 -12.75
N ILE A 51 -2.54 -18.67 -13.28
CA ILE A 51 -1.31 -18.69 -12.48
C ILE A 51 -1.22 -17.44 -11.60
N LEU A 52 -1.46 -16.26 -12.18
CA LEU A 52 -1.42 -14.98 -11.45
C LEU A 52 -2.57 -14.87 -10.44
N LEU A 53 -3.76 -15.39 -10.77
CA LEU A 53 -4.88 -15.48 -9.83
C LEU A 53 -4.54 -16.35 -8.61
N ILE A 54 -3.93 -17.52 -8.83
CA ILE A 54 -3.54 -18.42 -7.74
C ILE A 54 -2.45 -17.78 -6.89
N ALA A 55 -1.44 -17.17 -7.51
CA ALA A 55 -0.33 -16.52 -6.80
C ALA A 55 -0.82 -15.36 -5.91
N SER A 56 -1.67 -14.48 -6.45
CA SER A 56 -2.25 -13.34 -5.72
C SER A 56 -3.16 -13.78 -4.57
N PHE A 57 -4.01 -14.78 -4.83
CA PHE A 57 -4.93 -15.32 -3.83
C PHE A 57 -4.21 -16.04 -2.69
N LEU A 58 -3.18 -16.83 -3.00
CA LEU A 58 -2.37 -17.48 -1.98
C LEU A 58 -1.59 -16.46 -1.13
N GLY A 59 -1.04 -15.41 -1.76
CA GLY A 59 -0.36 -14.33 -1.06
C GLY A 59 -1.28 -13.64 -0.05
N THR A 60 -2.49 -13.26 -0.47
CA THR A 60 -3.46 -12.54 0.37
C THR A 60 -4.10 -13.40 1.46
N ILE A 61 -4.45 -14.65 1.16
CA ILE A 61 -5.14 -15.53 2.10
C ILE A 61 -4.20 -16.03 3.21
N LEU A 62 -2.91 -16.22 2.93
CA LEU A 62 -1.98 -16.84 3.88
C LEU A 62 -1.93 -16.10 5.24
N PRO A 63 -1.79 -14.76 5.30
CA PRO A 63 -1.85 -14.02 6.57
C PRO A 63 -3.24 -14.03 7.21
N ILE A 64 -4.31 -13.96 6.40
CA ILE A 64 -5.70 -13.91 6.88
C ILE A 64 -6.10 -15.24 7.53
N ALA A 65 -5.73 -16.37 6.91
CA ALA A 65 -6.04 -17.71 7.41
C ALA A 65 -5.50 -17.98 8.82
N GLY A 66 -4.40 -17.34 9.21
CA GLY A 66 -3.82 -17.43 10.55
C GLY A 66 -4.75 -16.95 11.68
N ASN A 67 -5.71 -16.07 11.36
CA ASN A 67 -6.70 -15.58 12.32
C ASN A 67 -7.88 -16.53 12.50
N TYR A 68 -8.25 -17.30 11.46
CA TYR A 68 -9.48 -18.10 11.44
C TYR A 68 -9.23 -19.59 11.68
N VAL A 69 -8.06 -20.11 11.30
CA VAL A 69 -7.76 -21.54 11.39
C VAL A 69 -6.89 -21.81 12.62
N PRO A 70 -7.38 -22.55 13.63
CA PRO A 70 -6.63 -22.81 14.86
C PRO A 70 -5.29 -23.52 14.64
N ARG A 71 -5.19 -24.30 13.56
CA ARG A 71 -3.98 -25.06 13.18
C ARG A 71 -2.87 -24.18 12.60
N PHE A 72 -3.21 -22.97 12.13
CA PHE A 72 -2.28 -21.99 11.58
C PHE A 72 -2.00 -20.81 12.54
N LYS A 73 -2.34 -20.94 13.84
CA LYS A 73 -2.02 -19.92 14.84
C LYS A 73 -0.51 -19.78 14.99
N LEU A 74 0.03 -18.74 14.36
CA LEU A 74 1.44 -18.38 14.47
C LEU A 74 1.71 -17.75 15.85
N PRO A 75 2.92 -17.95 16.42
CA PRO A 75 3.32 -17.21 17.60
C PRO A 75 3.31 -15.70 17.31
N PRO A 76 2.98 -14.84 18.30
CA PRO A 76 2.85 -13.39 18.09
C PRO A 76 4.09 -12.74 17.47
N PHE A 77 5.28 -13.28 17.77
CA PHE A 77 6.52 -12.79 17.18
C PHE A 77 6.64 -13.06 15.67
N LEU A 78 6.09 -14.16 15.15
CA LEU A 78 6.11 -14.41 13.70
C LEU A 78 5.11 -13.52 12.95
N ILE A 79 4.00 -13.16 13.60
CA ILE A 79 3.03 -12.19 13.05
C ILE A 79 3.68 -10.82 12.91
N VAL A 80 4.41 -10.34 13.92
CA VAL A 80 5.10 -9.04 13.79
C VAL A 80 6.25 -9.09 12.77
N VAL A 81 6.95 -10.22 12.65
CA VAL A 81 7.98 -10.40 11.61
C VAL A 81 7.38 -10.33 10.21
N SER A 82 6.23 -10.98 9.97
CA SER A 82 5.54 -10.88 8.67
C SER A 82 5.04 -9.46 8.40
N LYS A 83 4.60 -8.72 9.43
CA LYS A 83 4.29 -7.29 9.33
C LYS A 83 5.50 -6.47 8.88
N CYS A 84 6.68 -6.70 9.45
CA CYS A 84 7.90 -5.99 9.05
C CYS A 84 8.30 -6.30 7.60
N ILE A 85 8.21 -7.57 7.17
CA ILE A 85 8.45 -7.96 5.77
C ILE A 85 7.48 -7.21 4.85
N SER A 86 6.19 -7.20 5.20
CA SER A 86 5.13 -6.49 4.46
C SER A 86 5.44 -5.00 4.31
N THR A 87 5.89 -4.31 5.37
CA THR A 87 6.31 -2.91 5.29
C THR A 87 7.43 -2.69 4.27
N GLY A 88 8.45 -3.56 4.25
CA GLY A 88 9.55 -3.48 3.29
C GLY A 88 9.10 -3.72 1.84
N VAL A 89 8.20 -4.69 1.64
CA VAL A 89 7.59 -4.99 0.34
C VAL A 89 6.84 -3.76 -0.20
N VAL A 90 5.96 -3.14 0.61
CA VAL A 90 5.18 -1.96 0.18
C VAL A 90 6.09 -0.79 -0.23
N MET A 91 7.16 -0.52 0.52
CA MET A 91 8.13 0.51 0.17
C MET A 91 8.81 0.24 -1.18
N SER A 92 9.24 -1.01 -1.39
CA SER A 92 9.91 -1.41 -2.63
C SER A 92 8.94 -1.37 -3.81
N VAL A 93 7.69 -1.78 -3.63
CA VAL A 93 6.65 -1.73 -4.66
C VAL A 93 6.41 -0.28 -5.08
N ALA A 94 6.22 0.64 -4.12
CA ALA A 94 6.00 2.05 -4.42
C ALA A 94 7.12 2.67 -5.27
N VAL A 95 8.38 2.47 -4.87
CA VAL A 95 9.53 3.16 -5.49
C VAL A 95 10.13 2.38 -6.66
N LEU A 96 10.41 1.10 -6.49
CA LEU A 96 11.16 0.32 -7.49
C LEU A 96 10.25 -0.31 -8.55
N THR A 97 8.94 -0.42 -8.28
CA THR A 97 7.99 -0.97 -9.26
C THR A 97 7.14 0.12 -9.87
N LEU A 98 6.28 0.79 -9.08
CA LEU A 98 5.31 1.74 -9.62
C LEU A 98 5.98 2.99 -10.17
N LEU A 99 6.84 3.63 -9.37
CA LEU A 99 7.56 4.82 -9.83
C LEU A 99 8.49 4.48 -10.99
N ASN A 100 9.23 3.36 -10.94
CA ASN A 100 10.09 2.95 -12.05
C ASN A 100 9.30 2.76 -13.35
N HIS A 101 8.17 2.04 -13.30
CA HIS A 101 7.29 1.90 -14.46
C HIS A 101 6.83 3.25 -14.99
N SER A 102 6.41 4.15 -14.10
CA SER A 102 6.00 5.49 -14.50
C SER A 102 7.10 6.25 -15.24
N LEU A 103 8.32 6.24 -14.70
CA LEU A 103 9.46 6.92 -15.32
C LEU A 103 9.80 6.33 -16.69
N HIS A 104 9.82 5.00 -16.82
CA HIS A 104 10.03 4.34 -18.11
C HIS A 104 8.94 4.67 -19.12
N SER A 105 7.66 4.68 -18.72
CA SER A 105 6.56 5.05 -19.61
C SER A 105 6.62 6.51 -20.07
N PHE A 106 7.15 7.44 -19.26
CA PHE A 106 7.37 8.83 -19.67
C PHE A 106 8.56 9.02 -20.62
N MET A 107 9.50 8.07 -20.68
CA MET A 107 10.64 8.08 -21.61
C MET A 107 10.25 7.60 -23.02
N GLU A 108 9.04 7.10 -23.20
CA GLU A 108 8.56 6.57 -24.46
C GLU A 108 8.32 7.67 -25.52
N LYS A 109 8.64 7.36 -26.78
CA LYS A 109 8.56 8.31 -27.90
C LYS A 109 7.14 8.74 -28.27
N CYS A 110 6.11 7.98 -27.87
CA CYS A 110 4.73 8.29 -28.20
C CYS A 110 4.02 9.20 -27.18
N ILE A 111 4.71 9.66 -26.13
CA ILE A 111 4.13 10.57 -25.12
C ILE A 111 3.87 11.95 -25.75
N PRO A 112 2.75 12.63 -25.43
CA PRO A 112 2.48 13.97 -25.95
C PRO A 112 3.62 14.93 -25.60
N HIS A 113 4.05 15.78 -26.55
CA HIS A 113 5.19 16.68 -26.35
C HIS A 113 5.15 17.46 -25.03
N GLY A 114 3.98 17.92 -24.58
CA GLY A 114 3.83 18.67 -23.33
C GLY A 114 4.09 17.87 -22.04
N LEU A 115 4.03 16.53 -22.10
CA LEU A 115 4.31 15.61 -20.98
C LEU A 115 5.58 14.78 -21.22
N SER A 116 6.33 15.10 -22.28
CA SER A 116 7.56 14.39 -22.61
C SER A 116 8.70 14.75 -21.65
N MET A 117 9.60 13.80 -21.44
CA MET A 117 10.83 13.99 -20.65
C MET A 117 11.75 15.10 -21.23
N GLU A 118 11.58 15.47 -22.51
CA GLU A 118 12.29 16.58 -23.14
C GLU A 118 11.92 17.95 -22.55
N VAL A 119 10.66 18.09 -22.10
CA VAL A 119 10.18 19.33 -21.47
C VAL A 119 10.53 19.33 -19.99
N TYR A 120 10.27 18.22 -19.30
CA TYR A 120 10.57 18.08 -17.88
C TYR A 120 10.80 16.61 -17.50
N SER A 121 12.02 16.29 -17.10
CA SER A 121 12.43 14.90 -16.84
C SER A 121 11.89 14.31 -15.53
N ALA A 122 11.21 15.10 -14.70
CA ALA A 122 10.77 14.68 -13.37
C ALA A 122 9.23 14.60 -13.24
N PHE A 123 8.48 14.45 -14.33
CA PHE A 123 7.01 14.31 -14.27
C PHE A 123 6.55 13.13 -13.39
N GLY A 124 7.18 11.96 -13.49
CA GLY A 124 6.83 10.82 -12.64
C GLY A 124 7.02 11.11 -11.14
N LEU A 125 8.15 11.73 -10.78
CA LEU A 125 8.43 12.15 -9.40
C LEU A 125 7.48 13.26 -8.93
N LEU A 126 7.14 14.21 -9.80
CA LEU A 126 6.20 15.28 -9.51
C LEU A 126 4.80 14.73 -9.20
N PHE A 127 4.25 13.86 -10.06
CA PHE A 127 2.95 13.24 -9.84
C PHE A 127 2.94 12.34 -8.60
N MET A 128 4.01 11.60 -8.36
CA MET A 128 4.20 10.82 -7.12
C MET A 128 4.16 11.73 -5.89
N LEU A 129 4.92 12.83 -5.88
CA LEU A 129 4.99 13.74 -4.73
C LEU A 129 3.66 14.47 -4.51
N ILE A 130 3.02 14.97 -5.57
CA ILE A 130 1.68 15.57 -5.49
C ILE A 130 0.71 14.57 -4.89
N SER A 131 0.72 13.31 -5.37
CA SER A 131 -0.16 12.28 -4.85
C SER A 131 0.12 11.94 -3.39
N ALA A 132 1.38 11.90 -2.95
CA ALA A 132 1.73 11.67 -1.54
C ALA A 132 1.27 12.82 -0.63
N LEU A 133 1.42 14.08 -1.09
CA LEU A 133 0.95 15.25 -0.35
C LEU A 133 -0.58 15.31 -0.30
N LEU A 134 -1.27 14.97 -1.39
CA LEU A 134 -2.72 14.85 -1.41
C LEU A 134 -3.20 13.73 -0.49
N MET A 135 -2.51 12.59 -0.46
CA MET A 135 -2.82 11.48 0.45
C MET A 135 -2.65 11.93 1.91
N HIS A 136 -1.57 12.62 2.25
CA HIS A 136 -1.38 13.18 3.59
C HIS A 136 -2.46 14.20 3.96
N SER A 137 -2.81 15.09 3.04
CA SER A 137 -3.88 16.08 3.23
C SER A 137 -5.23 15.39 3.45
N PHE A 138 -5.49 14.31 2.70
CA PHE A 138 -6.70 13.52 2.80
C PHE A 138 -6.78 12.80 4.15
N ASP A 139 -5.71 12.12 4.57
CA ASP A 139 -5.62 11.45 5.87
C ASP A 139 -5.89 12.43 7.02
N SER A 140 -5.25 13.59 6.97
CA SER A 140 -5.43 14.67 7.96
C SER A 140 -6.86 15.24 7.96
N ALA A 141 -7.44 15.48 6.78
CA ALA A 141 -8.81 15.99 6.67
C ALA A 141 -9.84 14.97 7.17
N MET A 142 -9.63 13.69 6.88
CA MET A 142 -10.49 12.62 7.37
C MET A 142 -10.44 12.48 8.88
N ASP A 143 -9.26 12.61 9.47
CA ASP A 143 -9.11 12.62 10.92
C ASP A 143 -9.93 13.74 11.58
N LEU A 144 -9.88 14.95 11.01
CA LEU A 144 -10.68 16.08 11.50
C LEU A 144 -12.18 15.86 11.32
N LEU A 145 -12.62 15.33 10.18
CA LEU A 145 -14.05 15.06 9.94
C LEU A 145 -14.58 13.97 10.86
N LEU A 146 -13.80 12.90 11.04
CA LEU A 146 -14.14 11.79 11.91
C LEU A 146 -14.22 12.26 13.37
N GLU A 147 -13.22 13.01 13.86
CA GLU A 147 -13.24 13.59 15.21
C GLU A 147 -14.42 14.54 15.40
N GLY A 148 -14.69 15.42 14.44
CA GLY A 148 -15.83 16.34 14.47
C GLY A 148 -17.18 15.61 14.49
N TRP A 149 -17.32 14.55 13.69
CA TRP A 149 -18.53 13.72 13.68
C TRP A 149 -18.72 12.96 15.01
N ALA A 150 -17.64 12.46 15.61
CA ALA A 150 -17.70 11.80 16.90
C ALA A 150 -18.11 12.75 18.04
N VAL A 151 -17.57 13.97 18.07
CA VAL A 151 -17.96 15.00 19.04
C VAL A 151 -19.45 15.34 18.89
N ARG A 152 -19.91 15.60 17.67
CA ARG A 152 -21.34 15.90 17.41
C ARG A 152 -22.27 14.78 17.87
N LYS A 153 -21.88 13.51 17.65
CA LYS A 153 -22.67 12.36 18.08
C LYS A 153 -22.73 12.23 19.60
N GLU A 154 -21.64 12.57 20.30
CA GLU A 154 -21.63 12.62 21.77
C GLU A 154 -22.52 13.77 22.28
N GLU A 155 -22.50 14.94 21.63
CA GLU A 155 -23.40 16.06 21.95
C GLU A 155 -24.87 15.68 21.76
N GLU A 156 -25.22 15.00 20.66
CA GLU A 156 -26.58 14.53 20.37
C GLU A 156 -27.06 13.50 21.40
N LYS A 157 -26.19 12.54 21.79
CA LYS A 157 -26.50 11.59 22.88
C LYS A 157 -26.71 12.29 24.23
N LEU A 158 -25.98 13.36 24.52
CA LEU A 158 -26.18 14.17 25.73
C LEU A 158 -27.52 14.93 25.67
N ALA A 159 -27.91 15.42 24.50
CA ALA A 159 -29.17 16.12 24.29
C ALA A 159 -30.38 15.18 24.41
N ASP A 160 -30.31 13.98 23.82
CA ASP A 160 -31.38 12.97 23.89
C ASP A 160 -31.43 12.23 25.24
N GLY A 161 -30.31 12.18 25.96
CA GLY A 161 -30.16 11.49 27.23
C GLY A 161 -30.50 12.33 28.47
N ALA A 162 -30.97 13.57 28.33
CA ALA A 162 -31.25 14.46 29.46
C ALA A 162 -32.32 13.87 30.40
N PRO A 163 -31.98 13.42 31.62
CA PRO A 163 -32.97 13.18 32.65
C PRO A 163 -33.38 14.56 33.18
N GLN A 164 -34.68 14.77 33.41
CA GLN A 164 -35.13 15.85 34.29
C GLN A 164 -34.46 15.64 35.66
N VAL A 165 -33.45 16.45 35.97
CA VAL A 165 -32.86 16.49 37.31
C VAL A 165 -33.90 17.16 38.21
N ALA A 166 -34.67 16.33 38.91
CA ALA A 166 -35.35 16.75 40.11
C ALA A 166 -34.31 17.11 41.18
N ASP A 167 -34.58 18.21 41.86
CA ASP A 167 -33.75 18.84 42.87
C ASP A 167 -33.12 17.87 43.89
N SER A 168 -31.80 17.89 44.01
CA SER A 168 -31.10 17.84 45.31
C SER A 168 -29.59 17.90 45.10
N VAL A 169 -29.03 19.11 45.25
CA VAL A 169 -27.60 19.32 45.41
C VAL A 169 -27.29 19.30 46.92
N PRO A 170 -26.45 18.37 47.43
CA PRO A 170 -25.60 18.67 48.56
C PRO A 170 -24.24 19.15 48.04
N THR A 171 -23.91 20.36 48.45
CA THR A 171 -22.66 21.09 48.19
C THR A 171 -21.45 20.24 48.59
N ALA A 172 -20.65 19.79 47.63
CA ALA A 172 -19.36 19.15 47.87
C ALA A 172 -18.22 20.13 47.57
N ALA A 173 -17.42 20.40 48.59
CA ALA A 173 -16.30 21.33 48.60
C ALA A 173 -15.21 20.97 47.57
N ALA A 174 -14.55 22.02 47.06
CA ALA A 174 -13.42 21.94 46.14
C ALA A 174 -12.24 21.15 46.75
N LEU A 175 -11.71 20.18 45.99
CA LEU A 175 -10.47 19.43 46.28
C LEU A 175 -9.42 19.69 45.18
N PRO A 176 -8.12 19.70 45.52
CA PRO A 176 -7.03 20.12 44.63
C PRO A 176 -6.68 19.10 43.53
N PRO A 177 -5.96 19.53 42.46
CA PRO A 177 -5.84 18.78 41.22
C PRO A 177 -4.69 17.77 41.28
N THR A 178 -4.82 16.68 42.02
CA THR A 178 -3.89 15.53 41.89
C THR A 178 -4.45 14.18 42.33
N GLN A 179 -5.72 14.08 42.73
CA GLN A 179 -6.32 12.79 43.07
C GLN A 179 -7.44 12.46 42.09
N CYS A 180 -7.24 11.40 41.31
CA CYS A 180 -8.39 10.62 40.85
C CYS A 180 -9.08 10.12 42.13
N GLY A 181 -10.23 10.70 42.45
CA GLY A 181 -10.90 10.63 43.76
C GLY A 181 -11.50 9.25 44.11
N MET A 182 -10.72 8.17 43.98
CA MET A 182 -11.13 6.83 44.38
C MET A 182 -10.29 6.34 45.57
N LYS A 183 -10.96 6.01 46.68
CA LYS A 183 -10.36 5.33 47.83
C LYS A 183 -10.01 3.86 47.49
N ARG A 184 -9.01 3.62 46.63
CA ARG A 184 -8.23 2.35 46.52
C ARG A 184 -7.20 2.30 45.38
N CYS A 185 -7.01 3.35 44.60
CA CYS A 185 -5.94 3.35 43.58
C CYS A 185 -4.57 3.58 44.24
N THR A 186 -3.74 2.53 44.29
CA THR A 186 -2.36 2.57 44.83
C THR A 186 -1.28 2.41 43.76
N ALA A 187 -1.63 2.40 42.47
CA ALA A 187 -0.67 2.22 41.38
C ALA A 187 -0.17 3.57 40.81
N GLN A 188 1.14 3.67 40.56
CA GLN A 188 1.74 4.80 39.83
C GLN A 188 1.32 4.79 38.36
N PRO A 189 1.17 5.96 37.72
CA PRO A 189 0.66 6.06 36.36
C PRO A 189 1.65 5.47 35.35
N GLY A 190 1.20 4.48 34.58
CA GLY A 190 1.90 3.93 33.42
C GLY A 190 1.12 4.20 32.13
N VAL A 191 1.74 3.96 30.98
CA VAL A 191 1.23 4.28 29.62
C VAL A 191 -0.13 3.61 29.28
N SER A 192 -0.56 2.59 30.04
CA SER A 192 -1.90 2.01 29.87
C SER A 192 -3.02 2.90 30.43
N CYS A 193 -2.71 3.88 31.27
CA CYS A 193 -3.69 4.83 31.81
C CYS A 193 -4.18 5.84 30.75
N GLU A 194 -3.38 6.11 29.70
CA GLU A 194 -3.77 7.01 28.60
C GLU A 194 -4.67 6.34 27.56
N THR A 195 -4.66 5.00 27.46
CA THR A 195 -5.39 4.27 26.41
C THR A 195 -6.54 3.41 26.94
N ASN A 196 -6.46 2.90 28.17
CA ASN A 196 -7.52 2.11 28.80
C ASN A 196 -7.68 2.54 30.25
N GLY A 197 -8.41 3.65 30.47
CA GLY A 197 -8.69 4.21 31.80
C GLY A 197 -8.82 3.13 32.88
N CYS A 198 -8.17 3.35 34.02
CA CYS A 198 -7.98 2.40 35.12
C CYS A 198 -9.22 1.54 35.44
N CYS A 199 -9.38 0.38 34.79
CA CYS A 199 -10.32 -0.67 35.20
C CYS A 199 -10.01 -1.97 34.45
N GLN A 200 -9.16 -2.81 35.02
CA GLN A 200 -9.27 -4.25 34.77
C GLN A 200 -9.57 -4.98 36.08
N SER A 201 -10.76 -5.59 36.06
CA SER A 201 -11.19 -6.81 36.74
C SER A 201 -11.03 -6.92 38.26
N SER A 202 -12.16 -6.82 38.96
CA SER A 202 -12.45 -7.70 40.10
C SER A 202 -13.91 -8.18 40.03
N PRO A 203 -14.20 -9.48 40.26
CA PRO A 203 -15.54 -10.02 40.11
C PRO A 203 -16.36 -9.76 41.39
N GLY A 204 -17.32 -8.86 41.31
CA GLY A 204 -18.25 -8.53 42.39
C GLY A 204 -19.66 -8.25 41.84
N PRO A 205 -20.72 -8.44 42.65
CA PRO A 205 -22.08 -8.57 42.16
C PRO A 205 -22.64 -7.25 41.63
N ALA A 206 -23.47 -7.38 40.62
CA ALA A 206 -24.09 -6.33 39.82
C ALA A 206 -24.87 -5.31 40.65
N TYR A 207 -24.34 -4.10 40.77
CA TYR A 207 -25.12 -2.87 40.92
C TYR A 207 -24.41 -1.77 40.12
N GLY A 208 -25.21 -1.00 39.36
CA GLY A 208 -24.80 -0.17 38.23
C GLY A 208 -23.53 0.66 38.43
N ALA A 209 -22.53 0.38 37.59
CA ALA A 209 -21.39 1.25 37.32
C ALA A 209 -21.40 1.65 35.84
N THR A 210 -22.51 2.20 35.38
CA THR A 210 -22.61 2.93 34.10
C THR A 210 -22.24 4.38 34.38
N GLY A 211 -20.96 4.72 34.30
CA GLY A 211 -20.56 6.12 34.43
C GLY A 211 -19.11 6.30 34.82
N CYS A 212 -18.21 6.19 33.85
CA CYS A 212 -16.97 6.99 33.77
C CYS A 212 -16.11 6.67 32.53
N CYS A 213 -16.34 5.56 31.82
CA CYS A 213 -15.59 5.21 30.59
C CYS A 213 -16.45 4.67 29.42
N GLY A 214 -17.78 4.76 29.49
CA GLY A 214 -18.67 4.11 28.52
C GLY A 214 -18.78 4.80 27.15
N SER A 215 -18.91 6.14 27.10
CA SER A 215 -19.20 6.84 25.83
C SER A 215 -17.95 7.21 25.03
N ARG A 216 -16.90 7.71 25.72
CA ARG A 216 -15.65 8.15 25.09
C ARG A 216 -14.83 7.00 24.49
N GLY A 217 -14.92 5.79 25.05
CA GLY A 217 -14.24 4.60 24.52
C GLY A 217 -14.90 4.04 23.24
N GLU A 218 -16.23 4.13 23.14
CA GLU A 218 -16.99 3.61 22.00
C GLU A 218 -16.80 4.49 20.74
N ALA A 219 -16.81 5.81 20.91
CA ALA A 219 -16.50 6.77 19.85
C ALA A 219 -15.04 6.60 19.39
N ALA A 220 -14.08 6.51 20.30
CA ALA A 220 -12.67 6.29 19.96
C ALA A 220 -12.42 4.96 19.23
N ALA A 221 -13.11 3.88 19.62
CA ALA A 221 -13.01 2.59 18.96
C ALA A 221 -13.58 2.62 17.53
N LEU A 222 -14.71 3.30 17.33
CA LEU A 222 -15.32 3.44 16.01
C LEU A 222 -14.49 4.32 15.07
N LEU A 223 -13.89 5.40 15.58
CA LEU A 223 -12.93 6.24 14.84
C LEU A 223 -11.70 5.44 14.41
N THR A 224 -11.13 4.66 15.34
CA THR A 224 -9.97 3.81 15.06
C THR A 224 -10.28 2.76 13.99
N GLY A 225 -11.48 2.16 14.06
CA GLY A 225 -11.96 1.23 13.04
C GLY A 225 -12.12 1.89 11.67
N ALA A 226 -12.73 3.08 11.61
CA ALA A 226 -12.91 3.82 10.37
C ALA A 226 -11.57 4.19 9.71
N ARG A 227 -10.61 4.71 10.50
CA ARG A 227 -9.25 5.04 10.03
C ARG A 227 -8.57 3.84 9.37
N ARG A 228 -8.63 2.66 10.01
CA ARG A 228 -8.03 1.42 9.47
C ARG A 228 -8.67 1.00 8.14
N VAL A 229 -10.01 1.02 8.07
CA VAL A 229 -10.73 0.68 6.82
C VAL A 229 -10.36 1.64 5.70
N MET A 230 -10.25 2.94 5.99
CA MET A 230 -9.90 3.94 5.00
C MET A 230 -8.46 3.80 4.50
N ALA A 231 -7.50 3.63 5.41
CA ALA A 231 -6.11 3.39 5.04
C ALA A 231 -5.96 2.14 4.17
N LEU A 232 -6.65 1.04 4.52
CA LEU A 232 -6.70 -0.18 3.71
C LEU A 232 -7.34 0.05 2.33
N ALA A 233 -8.48 0.73 2.27
CA ALA A 233 -9.19 0.99 1.03
C ALA A 233 -8.34 1.82 0.05
N LEU A 234 -7.57 2.79 0.54
CA LEU A 234 -6.68 3.61 -0.29
C LEU A 234 -5.42 2.86 -0.72
N MET A 235 -4.83 2.06 0.18
CA MET A 235 -3.73 1.15 -0.17
C MET A 235 -4.16 0.21 -1.30
N GLU A 236 -5.32 -0.41 -1.14
CA GLU A 236 -5.87 -1.37 -2.08
C GLU A 236 -6.28 -0.73 -3.39
N PHE A 237 -6.83 0.49 -3.37
CA PHE A 237 -7.09 1.25 -4.58
C PHE A 237 -5.80 1.43 -5.41
N GLY A 238 -4.71 1.85 -4.77
CA GLY A 238 -3.41 1.98 -5.44
C GLY A 238 -2.90 0.66 -6.02
N LEU A 239 -2.98 -0.43 -5.24
CA LEU A 239 -2.53 -1.76 -5.66
C LEU A 239 -3.39 -2.35 -6.79
N VAL A 240 -4.72 -2.27 -6.69
CA VAL A 240 -5.68 -2.79 -7.69
C VAL A 240 -5.50 -2.09 -9.02
N VAL A 241 -5.42 -0.75 -8.99
CA VAL A 241 -5.29 0.02 -10.22
C VAL A 241 -3.96 -0.30 -10.92
N HIS A 242 -2.83 -0.32 -10.20
CA HIS A 242 -1.55 -0.74 -10.79
C HIS A 242 -1.61 -2.18 -11.33
N SER A 243 -2.18 -3.10 -10.56
CA SER A 243 -2.34 -4.51 -10.93
C SER A 243 -3.14 -4.71 -12.23
N ILE A 244 -4.15 -3.87 -12.50
CA ILE A 244 -4.86 -3.90 -13.79
C ILE A 244 -3.93 -3.55 -14.95
N PHE A 245 -3.09 -2.52 -14.81
CA PHE A 245 -2.11 -2.14 -15.84
C PHE A 245 -1.00 -3.18 -16.00
N LEU A 246 -0.55 -3.82 -14.92
CA LEU A 246 0.35 -4.97 -14.99
C LEU A 246 -0.28 -6.12 -15.78
N GLY A 247 -1.52 -6.47 -15.45
CA GLY A 247 -2.26 -7.49 -16.19
C GLY A 247 -2.39 -7.14 -17.67
N LEU A 248 -2.77 -5.91 -18.00
CA LEU A 248 -2.85 -5.43 -19.38
C LEU A 248 -1.52 -5.62 -20.11
N SER A 249 -0.40 -5.27 -19.47
CA SER A 249 0.95 -5.41 -20.01
C SER A 249 1.30 -6.86 -20.33
N VAL A 250 0.94 -7.80 -19.44
CA VAL A 250 1.08 -9.25 -19.70
C VAL A 250 0.19 -9.69 -20.85
N GLY A 251 -1.05 -9.21 -20.91
CA GLY A 251 -2.01 -9.59 -21.94
C GLY A 251 -1.64 -9.16 -23.36
N ILE A 252 -0.80 -8.14 -23.53
CA ILE A 252 -0.34 -7.64 -24.83
C ILE A 252 1.11 -8.05 -25.17
N ALA A 253 1.80 -8.72 -24.25
CA ALA A 253 3.18 -9.13 -24.43
C ALA A 253 3.32 -10.32 -25.39
N SER A 254 4.50 -10.46 -26.02
CA SER A 254 4.82 -11.62 -26.84
C SER A 254 5.15 -12.83 -25.98
N ASP A 255 5.04 -14.05 -26.54
CA ASP A 255 5.16 -15.28 -25.75
C ASP A 255 6.51 -15.44 -25.03
N SER A 256 7.61 -14.99 -25.65
CA SER A 256 8.95 -15.05 -25.05
C SER A 256 9.03 -14.16 -23.81
N ARG A 257 8.51 -12.94 -23.90
CA ARG A 257 8.43 -11.99 -22.79
C ARG A 257 7.45 -12.46 -21.73
N THR A 258 6.25 -12.93 -22.11
CA THR A 258 5.24 -13.43 -21.20
C THR A 258 5.77 -14.58 -20.33
N LYS A 259 6.61 -15.48 -20.86
CA LYS A 259 7.22 -16.55 -20.05
C LYS A 259 8.12 -16.02 -18.94
N VAL A 260 8.98 -15.04 -19.25
CA VAL A 260 9.89 -14.42 -18.27
C VAL A 260 9.08 -13.61 -17.26
N LEU A 261 8.17 -12.76 -17.74
CA LEU A 261 7.30 -11.94 -16.92
C LEU A 261 6.44 -12.79 -16.00
N LEU A 262 5.87 -13.90 -16.48
CA LEU A 262 4.98 -14.74 -15.68
C LEU A 262 5.67 -15.32 -14.44
N VAL A 263 6.93 -15.72 -14.55
CA VAL A 263 7.70 -16.22 -13.40
C VAL A 263 7.95 -15.08 -12.41
N ALA A 264 8.46 -13.94 -12.87
CA ALA A 264 8.74 -12.79 -12.02
C ALA A 264 7.47 -12.24 -11.35
N LEU A 265 6.40 -12.05 -12.13
CA LEU A 265 5.12 -11.53 -11.68
C LEU A 265 4.38 -12.47 -10.73
N SER A 266 4.55 -13.79 -10.84
CA SER A 266 3.95 -14.71 -9.88
C SER A 266 4.51 -14.48 -8.47
N PHE A 267 5.82 -14.30 -8.35
CA PHE A 267 6.44 -13.98 -7.06
C PHE A 267 6.12 -12.55 -6.62
N HIS A 268 6.15 -11.59 -7.55
CA HIS A 268 5.78 -10.19 -7.30
C HIS A 268 4.40 -10.10 -6.67
N GLN A 269 3.39 -10.66 -7.34
CA GLN A 269 2.01 -10.63 -6.93
C GLN A 269 1.76 -11.41 -5.63
N PHE A 270 2.52 -12.50 -5.42
CA PHE A 270 2.48 -13.23 -4.16
C PHE A 270 2.96 -12.36 -2.99
N PHE A 271 4.08 -11.64 -3.13
CA PHE A 271 4.60 -10.78 -2.06
C PHE A 271 3.75 -9.52 -1.85
N GLU A 272 3.25 -8.90 -2.91
CA GLU A 272 2.26 -7.82 -2.79
C GLU A 272 0.99 -8.29 -2.08
N GLY A 273 0.47 -9.47 -2.45
CA GLY A 273 -0.66 -10.09 -1.80
C GLY A 273 -0.38 -10.40 -0.32
N LEU A 274 0.80 -10.91 0.00
CA LEU A 274 1.24 -11.16 1.39
C LEU A 274 1.25 -9.86 2.20
N ALA A 275 1.72 -8.77 1.61
CA ALA A 275 1.73 -7.47 2.26
C ALA A 275 0.32 -6.94 2.53
N LEU A 276 -0.58 -6.98 1.54
CA LEU A 276 -1.98 -6.61 1.72
C LEU A 276 -2.69 -7.51 2.74
N GLY A 277 -2.49 -8.83 2.64
CA GLY A 277 -3.08 -9.81 3.55
C GLY A 277 -2.65 -9.59 5.00
N ALA A 278 -1.38 -9.25 5.24
CA ALA A 278 -0.89 -8.94 6.58
C ALA A 278 -1.57 -7.70 7.19
N ARG A 279 -1.86 -6.69 6.37
CA ARG A 279 -2.62 -5.50 6.80
C ARG A 279 -4.09 -5.81 7.05
N LEU A 280 -4.72 -6.59 6.17
CA LEU A 280 -6.11 -7.04 6.33
C LEU A 280 -6.29 -7.84 7.62
N ALA A 281 -5.40 -8.79 7.88
CA ALA A 281 -5.42 -9.63 9.08
C ALA A 281 -5.27 -8.82 10.38
N GLU A 282 -4.57 -7.68 10.35
CA GLU A 282 -4.40 -6.81 11.52
C GLU A 282 -5.61 -5.89 11.75
N ALA A 283 -6.27 -5.44 10.68
CA ALA A 283 -7.41 -4.55 10.81
C ALA A 283 -8.62 -5.18 11.52
N SER A 284 -8.65 -6.52 11.67
CA SER A 284 -9.68 -7.27 12.39
C SER A 284 -11.08 -6.89 11.91
N LEU A 285 -11.26 -6.85 10.59
CA LEU A 285 -12.52 -6.46 9.98
C LEU A 285 -13.49 -7.65 10.02
N LYS A 286 -14.73 -7.43 9.56
CA LYS A 286 -15.64 -8.54 9.33
C LYS A 286 -15.01 -9.45 8.27
N ALA A 287 -14.95 -10.76 8.51
CA ALA A 287 -14.37 -11.74 7.59
C ALA A 287 -14.85 -11.60 6.13
N LYS A 288 -16.11 -11.21 5.93
CA LYS A 288 -16.67 -10.95 4.60
C LYS A 288 -16.00 -9.77 3.89
N LEU A 289 -15.65 -8.71 4.62
CA LEU A 289 -14.94 -7.55 4.08
C LEU A 289 -13.48 -7.89 3.80
N GLU A 290 -12.79 -8.58 4.72
CA GLU A 290 -11.41 -9.03 4.48
C GLU A 290 -11.32 -9.91 3.23
N LEU A 291 -12.26 -10.85 3.08
CA LEU A 291 -12.33 -11.72 1.92
C LEU A 291 -12.70 -10.95 0.65
N PHE A 292 -13.61 -9.98 0.72
CA PHE A 292 -13.98 -9.15 -0.43
C PHE A 292 -12.77 -8.38 -0.96
N LEU A 293 -12.00 -7.73 -0.08
CA LEU A 293 -10.81 -6.98 -0.44
C LEU A 293 -9.70 -7.91 -0.98
N ALA A 294 -9.49 -9.07 -0.36
CA ALA A 294 -8.56 -10.07 -0.88
C ALA A 294 -8.94 -10.56 -2.30
N ILE A 295 -10.24 -10.76 -2.58
CA ILE A 295 -10.73 -11.14 -3.91
C ILE A 295 -10.56 -10.00 -4.92
N LEU A 296 -10.85 -8.76 -4.53
CA LEU A 296 -10.73 -7.58 -5.38
C LEU A 296 -9.30 -7.42 -5.89
N PHE A 297 -8.31 -7.49 -4.99
CA PHE A 297 -6.90 -7.53 -5.36
C PHE A 297 -6.58 -8.72 -6.26
N SER A 298 -7.03 -9.93 -5.91
CA SER A 298 -6.63 -11.15 -6.63
C SER A 298 -7.14 -11.21 -8.06
N ILE A 299 -8.32 -10.65 -8.34
CA ILE A 299 -8.96 -10.63 -9.67
C ILE A 299 -8.42 -9.50 -10.57
N SER A 300 -7.83 -8.46 -10.01
CA SER A 300 -7.37 -7.27 -10.75
C SER A 300 -6.39 -7.59 -11.90
N VAL A 301 -5.34 -8.38 -11.65
CA VAL A 301 -4.36 -8.82 -12.68
C VAL A 301 -4.99 -9.75 -13.72
N PRO A 302 -5.75 -10.80 -13.35
CA PRO A 302 -6.54 -11.60 -14.27
C PRO A 302 -7.43 -10.78 -15.21
N VAL A 303 -8.12 -9.77 -14.68
CA VAL A 303 -8.97 -8.88 -15.48
C VAL A 303 -8.14 -8.08 -16.47
N GLY A 304 -7.05 -7.45 -16.03
CA GLY A 304 -6.15 -6.74 -16.93
C GLY A 304 -5.59 -7.65 -18.04
N THR A 305 -5.15 -8.85 -17.66
CA THR A 305 -4.58 -9.84 -18.60
C THR A 305 -5.62 -10.31 -19.62
N ALA A 306 -6.85 -10.55 -19.17
CA ALA A 306 -7.95 -10.94 -20.05
C ALA A 306 -8.29 -9.82 -21.06
N ILE A 307 -8.39 -8.57 -20.58
CA ILE A 307 -8.64 -7.41 -21.46
C ILE A 307 -7.51 -7.29 -22.50
N GLY A 308 -6.24 -7.31 -22.06
CA GLY A 308 -5.09 -7.24 -22.96
C GLY A 308 -5.12 -8.36 -24.01
N ALA A 309 -5.35 -9.60 -23.57
CA ALA A 309 -5.37 -10.74 -24.47
C ALA A 309 -6.53 -10.72 -25.47
N VAL A 310 -7.69 -10.17 -25.08
CA VAL A 310 -8.83 -9.98 -25.99
C VAL A 310 -8.50 -8.94 -27.06
N THR A 311 -7.82 -7.85 -26.72
CA THR A 311 -7.44 -6.84 -27.74
C THR A 311 -6.48 -7.36 -28.81
N MET A 312 -5.77 -8.45 -28.51
CA MET A 312 -4.84 -9.10 -29.44
C MET A 312 -5.50 -10.19 -30.31
N ARG A 313 -6.76 -10.58 -30.07
CA ARG A 313 -7.43 -11.71 -30.77
C ARG A 313 -7.71 -11.46 -32.25
N ASP A 314 -8.10 -10.24 -32.61
CA ASP A 314 -8.66 -9.96 -33.94
C ASP A 314 -7.75 -9.10 -34.82
N GLY A 315 -6.44 -9.12 -34.58
CA GLY A 315 -5.45 -8.67 -35.57
C GLY A 315 -5.38 -7.16 -35.84
N GLY A 316 -5.21 -6.32 -34.81
CA GLY A 316 -4.46 -5.06 -35.03
C GLY A 316 -4.92 -3.78 -34.32
N LYS A 317 -5.91 -3.81 -33.44
CA LYS A 317 -6.19 -2.66 -32.54
C LYS A 317 -5.70 -2.97 -31.14
N SER A 318 -4.38 -3.11 -31.03
CA SER A 318 -3.73 -3.12 -29.73
C SER A 318 -4.10 -1.83 -29.00
N ILE A 319 -4.44 -1.93 -27.71
CA ILE A 319 -4.71 -0.77 -26.85
C ILE A 319 -3.45 0.11 -26.65
N THR A 320 -2.29 -0.39 -27.09
CA THR A 320 -1.02 0.34 -27.11
C THR A 320 -1.12 1.63 -27.90
N GLY A 321 -0.49 2.67 -27.39
CA GLY A 321 -0.42 3.98 -27.99
C GLY A 321 -0.17 5.06 -26.94
N SER A 322 -0.14 6.30 -27.39
CA SER A 322 0.10 7.48 -26.54
C SER A 322 -0.83 7.54 -25.33
N SER A 323 -2.12 7.25 -25.53
CA SER A 323 -3.13 7.28 -24.46
C SER A 323 -2.87 6.24 -23.39
N TYR A 324 -2.60 4.99 -23.76
CA TYR A 324 -2.29 3.92 -22.81
C TYR A 324 -1.00 4.21 -22.04
N ALA A 325 0.08 4.57 -22.74
CA ALA A 325 1.36 4.89 -22.12
C ALA A 325 1.23 6.06 -21.14
N THR A 326 0.55 7.13 -21.53
CA THR A 326 0.33 8.31 -20.67
C THR A 326 -0.53 7.97 -19.45
N MET A 327 -1.62 7.22 -19.64
CA MET A 327 -2.49 6.82 -18.53
C MET A 327 -1.74 5.90 -17.56
N SER A 328 -1.03 4.90 -18.07
CA SER A 328 -0.21 4.01 -17.24
C SER A 328 0.85 4.79 -16.46
N ALA A 329 1.55 5.73 -17.12
CA ALA A 329 2.57 6.55 -16.49
C ALA A 329 2.03 7.37 -15.31
N ILE A 330 0.90 8.08 -15.53
CA ILE A 330 0.27 8.94 -14.51
C ILE A 330 -0.30 8.08 -13.38
N VAL A 331 -1.03 7.02 -13.73
CA VAL A 331 -1.68 6.14 -12.75
C VAL A 331 -0.65 5.45 -11.87
N ASN A 332 0.44 4.94 -12.44
CA ASN A 332 1.53 4.33 -11.69
C ASN A 332 2.26 5.35 -10.81
N ALA A 333 2.46 6.60 -11.26
CA ALA A 333 3.02 7.66 -10.41
C ALA A 333 2.12 7.98 -9.21
N ILE A 334 0.82 8.11 -9.43
CA ILE A 334 -0.17 8.37 -8.37
C ILE A 334 -0.19 7.19 -7.38
N GLY A 335 -0.27 5.95 -7.89
CA GLY A 335 -0.19 4.75 -7.06
C GLY A 335 1.10 4.67 -6.24
N ALA A 336 2.25 5.02 -6.84
CA ALA A 336 3.52 5.12 -6.14
C ALA A 336 3.46 6.13 -4.99
N GLY A 337 2.86 7.30 -5.22
CA GLY A 337 2.71 8.35 -4.19
C GLY A 337 1.83 7.89 -3.01
N ILE A 338 0.70 7.24 -3.31
CA ILE A 338 -0.20 6.68 -2.28
C ILE A 338 0.53 5.61 -1.46
N LEU A 339 1.15 4.62 -2.12
CA LEU A 339 1.84 3.54 -1.44
C LEU A 339 3.10 4.00 -0.71
N LEU A 340 3.79 5.04 -1.21
CA LEU A 340 4.93 5.64 -0.53
C LEU A 340 4.49 6.33 0.78
N TYR A 341 3.39 7.09 0.74
CA TYR A 341 2.82 7.69 1.97
C TYR A 341 2.47 6.61 2.98
N ILE A 342 1.70 5.60 2.56
CA ILE A 342 1.28 4.49 3.43
C ILE A 342 2.50 3.75 3.95
N GLY A 343 3.48 3.48 3.09
CA GLY A 343 4.75 2.87 3.47
C GLY A 343 5.47 3.65 4.56
N PHE A 344 5.54 4.98 4.46
CA PHE A 344 6.11 5.83 5.52
C PHE A 344 5.32 5.75 6.83
N VAL A 345 3.98 5.72 6.78
CA VAL A 345 3.15 5.52 7.99
C VAL A 345 3.47 4.15 8.61
N LEU A 346 3.52 3.08 7.81
CA LEU A 346 3.88 1.74 8.27
C LEU A 346 5.30 1.68 8.87
N LEU A 347 6.25 2.46 8.34
CA LEU A 347 7.64 2.48 8.79
C LEU A 347 7.87 3.38 10.01
N LEU A 348 7.22 4.54 10.07
CA LEU A 348 7.50 5.58 11.07
C LEU A 348 6.54 5.54 12.25
N VAL A 349 5.34 5.00 12.06
CA VAL A 349 4.32 4.90 13.12
C VAL A 349 4.19 3.45 13.60
N ASP A 350 3.89 2.52 12.69
CA ASP A 350 3.60 1.14 13.08
C ASP A 350 4.85 0.38 13.52
N PHE A 351 5.93 0.45 12.74
CA PHE A 351 7.16 -0.31 13.05
C PHE A 351 7.78 0.06 14.42
N PRO A 352 7.92 1.35 14.82
CA PRO A 352 8.42 1.68 16.16
C PRO A 352 7.45 1.28 17.27
N THR A 353 6.14 1.32 17.01
CA THR A 353 5.11 0.86 17.96
C THR A 353 5.24 -0.63 18.20
N ASP A 354 5.34 -1.42 17.13
CA ASP A 354 5.59 -2.87 17.19
C ASP A 354 6.92 -3.18 17.90
N LEU A 355 7.98 -2.41 17.64
CA LEU A 355 9.28 -2.59 18.28
C LEU A 355 9.19 -2.42 19.81
N ARG A 356 8.38 -1.47 20.29
CA ARG A 356 8.16 -1.23 21.73
C ARG A 356 7.37 -2.37 22.37
N ILE A 357 6.37 -2.90 21.67
CA ILE A 357 5.51 -3.99 22.17
C ILE A 357 6.29 -5.32 22.22
N TYR A 358 6.98 -5.69 21.14
CA TYR A 358 7.58 -7.03 21.00
C TYR A 358 9.05 -7.13 21.39
N ALA A 359 9.76 -5.99 21.43
CA ALA A 359 11.18 -5.87 21.76
C ALA A 359 11.48 -4.70 22.72
N GLY A 360 10.51 -4.38 23.58
CA GLY A 360 10.60 -3.40 24.65
C GLY A 360 11.41 -3.86 25.86
N VAL A 361 11.55 -2.96 26.83
CA VAL A 361 12.22 -3.26 28.12
C VAL A 361 11.40 -4.34 28.85
N GLY A 362 12.07 -5.41 29.29
CA GLY A 362 11.42 -6.56 29.95
C GLY A 362 11.15 -7.76 29.05
N THR A 363 11.39 -7.67 27.73
CA THR A 363 11.28 -8.82 26.83
C THR A 363 12.57 -9.67 26.82
N PRO A 364 12.47 -11.01 26.86
CA PRO A 364 13.65 -11.89 26.75
C PRO A 364 14.26 -11.75 25.37
N ASN A 365 15.60 -11.79 25.29
CA ASN A 365 16.36 -11.67 24.05
C ASN A 365 16.01 -10.41 23.23
N ARG A 366 15.75 -9.28 23.90
CA ARG A 366 15.34 -8.01 23.27
C ARG A 366 16.18 -7.63 22.05
N PHE A 367 17.51 -7.81 22.14
CA PHE A 367 18.44 -7.41 21.10
C PHE A 367 18.25 -8.25 19.83
N VAL A 368 18.14 -9.57 20.00
CA VAL A 368 17.88 -10.51 18.89
C VAL A 368 16.53 -10.21 18.23
N ARG A 369 15.49 -9.96 19.03
CA ARG A 369 14.16 -9.61 18.50
C ARG A 369 14.17 -8.31 17.69
N ARG A 370 14.87 -7.28 18.18
CA ARG A 370 15.03 -6.02 17.43
C ARG A 370 15.74 -6.25 16.09
N ILE A 371 16.88 -6.94 16.12
CA ILE A 371 17.62 -7.25 14.89
C ILE A 371 16.75 -8.03 13.92
N ALA A 372 16.05 -9.06 14.39
CA ALA A 372 15.17 -9.87 13.55
C ALA A 372 14.07 -9.03 12.86
N MET A 373 13.47 -8.06 13.55
CA MET A 373 12.47 -7.16 12.95
C MET A 373 13.07 -6.24 11.88
N PHE A 374 14.27 -5.68 12.11
CA PHE A 374 14.97 -4.88 11.09
C PHE A 374 15.39 -5.73 9.88
N VAL A 375 15.95 -6.93 10.12
CA VAL A 375 16.31 -7.87 9.05
C VAL A 375 15.08 -8.24 8.24
N ALA A 376 13.94 -8.53 8.89
CA ALA A 376 12.68 -8.82 8.23
C ALA A 376 12.22 -7.68 7.29
N LEU A 377 12.30 -6.43 7.74
CA LEU A 377 12.04 -5.25 6.92
C LEU A 377 12.92 -5.20 5.68
N TRP A 378 14.24 -5.36 5.85
CA TRP A 378 15.21 -5.34 4.75
C TRP A 378 15.04 -6.53 3.78
N VAL A 379 14.68 -7.71 4.29
CA VAL A 379 14.38 -8.88 3.46
C VAL A 379 13.17 -8.60 2.58
N GLY A 380 12.08 -8.04 3.13
CA GLY A 380 10.91 -7.66 2.35
C GLY A 380 11.24 -6.67 1.22
N PHE A 381 12.00 -5.62 1.56
CA PHE A 381 12.47 -4.64 0.57
C PHE A 381 13.37 -5.29 -0.50
N GLY A 382 14.37 -6.06 -0.09
CA GLY A 382 15.36 -6.66 -0.99
C GLY A 382 14.76 -7.71 -1.93
N VAL A 383 13.85 -8.55 -1.45
CA VAL A 383 13.17 -9.53 -2.29
C VAL A 383 12.35 -8.84 -3.37
N MET A 384 11.59 -7.80 -3.01
CA MET A 384 10.81 -7.09 -4.02
C MET A 384 11.69 -6.29 -4.99
N ALA A 385 12.77 -5.66 -4.51
CA ALA A 385 13.74 -4.98 -5.36
C ALA A 385 14.36 -5.91 -6.40
N LEU A 386 14.68 -7.15 -6.01
CA LEU A 386 15.20 -8.16 -6.93
C LEU A 386 14.17 -8.55 -8.00
N LEU A 387 12.91 -8.71 -7.60
CA LEU A 387 11.82 -9.04 -8.53
C LEU A 387 11.55 -7.89 -9.51
N SER A 388 11.64 -6.64 -9.07
CA SER A 388 11.48 -5.44 -9.91
C SER A 388 12.51 -5.35 -11.04
N LYS A 389 13.67 -6.02 -10.95
CA LYS A 389 14.65 -6.05 -12.04
C LYS A 389 14.18 -6.87 -13.25
N TRP A 390 13.41 -7.93 -12.98
CA TRP A 390 12.93 -8.88 -13.99
C TRP A 390 11.50 -8.58 -14.45
N HIS A 391 10.93 -7.52 -13.89
CA HIS A 391 9.63 -6.97 -14.20
C HIS A 391 9.85 -5.80 -15.15
#